data_AF-A0A034VNW8-F1
#
_entry.id   AF-A0A034VNW8-F1
#
_cell.length_a   1.000
_cell.length_b   1.000
_cell.length_c   1.000
_cell.angle_alpha   90.00
_cell.angle_beta   90.00
_cell.angle_gamma   90.00
#
_symmetry.space_group_name_H-M   'P 1'
#
loop_
_entity.id
_entity.type
_entity.pdbx_description
1 polymer ?
#
loop_
_entity_poly.entity_id
_entity_poly.type
_entity_poly.pdbx_seq_one_letter_code
_entity_poly.pdbx_strand_id
1 'polypeptide(L)'
;MHSLSWTTRVISRALRSGFSTLLETASNATANVNSASKQRPHFVSVVCGFPKDFLTSKYKPGKYGEDSWFKTSTTNADVLGVADGVGGWRNYGIDPGEFSSFLMKTCERLVHCVNFNPQRPVNLLAYSYCELLEQKKPILGSSTACVLVLNRENSTVYTANIGDSGFMVVRQGEIIHKSEEQQHYFNTPFQLSLPPPGHGHNVLSDSPDSADTLSFSVKEGDVILVATDGVFDNVPERLLLDVLKECEGVTDPVKLQMTANSLALMARSLSFDSEFMSPFAINARRNNINATGGKPDDITVVLATVAM
;
A
#
# COMPACT_ATOMS: atom_id res chain seq x y z
N MET A 1 -6.60 58.19 72.23
CA MET A 1 -7.38 56.94 72.27
C MET A 1 -8.36 56.96 71.11
N HIS A 2 -8.20 56.10 70.10
CA HIS A 2 -9.27 55.48 69.30
C HIS A 2 -8.61 54.43 68.38
N SER A 3 -9.10 53.19 68.47
CA SER A 3 -8.44 51.95 68.04
C SER A 3 -8.93 51.44 66.69
N LEU A 4 -8.00 50.85 65.94
CA LEU A 4 -8.19 50.10 64.70
C LEU A 4 -8.97 48.79 64.91
N SER A 5 -9.99 48.56 64.09
CA SER A 5 -10.53 47.22 63.81
C SER A 5 -10.76 47.09 62.31
N TRP A 6 -9.87 46.40 61.56
CA TRP A 6 -10.18 45.88 60.21
C TRP A 6 -9.02 45.09 59.58
N THR A 7 -8.70 43.86 60.03
CA THR A 7 -7.74 43.01 59.25
C THR A 7 -7.88 41.49 59.42
N THR A 8 -8.96 40.93 59.97
CA THR A 8 -9.01 39.46 60.23
C THR A 8 -9.98 38.65 59.38
N ARG A 9 -10.70 39.24 58.42
CA ARG A 9 -11.70 38.52 57.60
C ARG A 9 -11.30 38.14 56.18
N VAL A 10 -10.14 38.60 55.68
CA VAL A 10 -9.74 38.38 54.27
C VAL A 10 -8.87 37.13 54.08
N ILE A 11 -8.18 36.65 55.13
CA ILE A 11 -7.22 35.53 55.01
C ILE A 11 -7.91 34.15 54.99
N SER A 12 -9.16 34.03 55.47
CA SER A 12 -9.85 32.73 55.57
C SER A 12 -10.46 32.21 54.26
N ARG A 13 -10.80 33.10 53.31
CA ARG A 13 -11.41 32.70 52.01
C ARG A 13 -10.37 32.27 50.97
N ALA A 14 -9.21 32.92 50.92
CA ALA A 14 -8.15 32.60 49.97
C ALA A 14 -7.50 31.22 50.22
N LEU A 15 -7.41 30.79 51.49
CA LEU A 15 -6.86 29.47 51.84
C LEU A 15 -7.83 28.31 51.53
N ARG A 16 -9.15 28.54 51.60
CA ARG A 16 -10.14 27.50 51.25
C ARG A 16 -10.28 27.32 49.75
N SER A 17 -10.20 28.38 48.94
CA SER A 17 -10.22 28.25 47.48
C SER A 17 -8.94 27.58 46.96
N GLY A 18 -7.78 27.88 47.55
CA GLY A 18 -6.52 27.22 47.17
C GLY A 18 -6.52 25.72 47.44
N PHE A 19 -7.08 25.29 48.58
CA PHE A 19 -7.16 23.86 48.92
C PHE A 19 -8.20 23.11 48.07
N SER A 20 -9.33 23.72 47.71
CA SER A 20 -10.31 23.08 46.81
C SER A 20 -9.76 22.93 45.40
N THR A 21 -9.05 23.94 44.88
CA THR A 21 -8.41 23.86 43.56
C THR A 21 -7.28 22.82 43.53
N LEU A 22 -6.51 22.67 44.63
CA LEU A 22 -5.47 21.64 44.76
C LEU A 22 -6.06 20.23 44.89
N LEU A 23 -7.18 20.06 45.59
CA LEU A 23 -7.90 18.79 45.67
C LEU A 23 -8.55 18.42 44.32
N GLU A 24 -9.14 19.37 43.60
CA GLU A 24 -9.67 19.16 42.24
C GLU A 24 -8.57 18.81 41.22
N THR A 25 -7.40 19.46 41.31
CA THR A 25 -6.25 19.09 40.45
C THR A 25 -5.65 17.74 40.84
N ALA A 26 -5.64 17.36 42.12
CA ALA A 26 -5.20 16.03 42.55
C ALA A 26 -6.18 14.92 42.17
N SER A 27 -7.50 15.17 42.22
CA SER A 27 -8.53 14.23 41.74
C SER A 27 -8.58 14.13 40.21
N ASN A 28 -8.30 15.23 39.48
CA ASN A 28 -8.15 15.18 38.01
C ASN A 28 -6.81 14.56 37.59
N ALA A 29 -5.76 14.68 38.40
CA ALA A 29 -4.48 14.00 38.16
C ALA A 29 -4.55 12.49 38.43
N THR A 30 -5.47 12.02 39.29
CA THR A 30 -5.70 10.59 39.54
C THR A 30 -6.78 9.98 38.62
N ALA A 31 -7.68 10.78 38.06
CA ALA A 31 -8.63 10.34 37.04
C ALA A 31 -8.01 10.17 35.64
N ASN A 32 -6.80 10.68 35.40
CA ASN A 32 -6.15 10.68 34.08
C ASN A 32 -4.96 9.71 33.95
N VAL A 33 -4.79 8.77 34.89
CA VAL A 33 -3.71 7.74 34.84
C VAL A 33 -4.22 6.41 34.25
N ASN A 34 -5.50 6.33 33.88
CA ASN A 34 -6.09 5.15 33.24
C ASN A 34 -6.48 5.36 31.77
N SER A 35 -5.90 6.33 31.05
CA SER A 35 -5.79 6.16 29.60
C SER A 35 -4.65 5.19 29.35
N ALA A 36 -4.93 3.88 29.37
CA ALA A 36 -4.07 2.95 28.64
C ALA A 36 -3.86 3.59 27.27
N SER A 37 -2.61 3.97 26.94
CA SER A 37 -2.30 4.60 25.67
C SER A 37 -2.82 3.64 24.61
N LYS A 38 -3.94 3.98 23.97
CA LYS A 38 -4.57 3.08 22.99
C LYS A 38 -3.53 2.89 21.90
N GLN A 39 -2.95 1.70 21.89
CA GLN A 39 -1.89 1.31 20.99
C GLN A 39 -2.40 1.55 19.57
N ARG A 40 -1.68 2.37 18.80
CA ARG A 40 -2.11 2.83 17.48
C ARG A 40 -1.70 1.78 16.47
N PRO A 41 -2.62 1.33 15.60
CA PRO A 41 -2.30 0.28 14.66
C PRO A 41 -1.16 0.72 13.76
N HIS A 42 -0.33 -0.24 13.37
CA HIS A 42 0.75 -0.04 12.43
C HIS A 42 1.01 -1.29 11.61
N PHE A 43 1.66 -1.11 10.46
CA PHE A 43 2.13 -2.23 9.66
C PHE A 43 3.52 -2.68 10.10
N VAL A 44 3.65 -3.98 10.37
CA VAL A 44 4.92 -4.67 10.21
C VAL A 44 4.93 -5.18 8.77
N SER A 45 5.82 -4.65 7.93
CA SER A 45 5.81 -4.93 6.49
C SER A 45 7.18 -5.31 5.94
N VAL A 46 7.16 -6.19 4.94
CA VAL A 46 8.33 -6.80 4.28
C VAL A 46 8.09 -6.84 2.77
N VAL A 47 9.16 -6.98 1.99
CA VAL A 47 9.07 -7.01 0.53
C VAL A 47 9.94 -8.12 -0.03
N CYS A 48 9.46 -8.80 -1.07
CA CYS A 48 10.22 -9.73 -1.87
C CYS A 48 9.78 -9.62 -3.32
N GLY A 49 10.66 -9.98 -4.25
CA GLY A 49 10.33 -9.96 -5.66
C GLY A 49 11.48 -10.41 -6.53
N PHE A 50 11.17 -10.64 -7.80
CA PHE A 50 12.10 -11.13 -8.80
C PHE A 50 11.81 -10.48 -10.15
N PRO A 51 12.83 -10.02 -10.89
CA PRO A 51 12.61 -9.71 -12.29
C PRO A 51 12.27 -10.99 -13.07
N LYS A 52 11.47 -10.87 -14.12
CA LYS A 52 11.21 -11.89 -15.13
C LYS A 52 12.52 -12.47 -15.64
N ASP A 53 13.43 -11.60 -16.07
CA ASP A 53 14.74 -11.95 -16.61
C ASP A 53 15.89 -11.49 -15.68
N PHE A 54 16.57 -12.45 -15.06
CA PHE A 54 17.73 -12.18 -14.21
C PHE A 54 18.98 -11.75 -14.96
N LEU A 55 19.13 -12.14 -16.24
CA LEU A 55 20.36 -11.91 -16.99
C LEU A 55 20.49 -10.44 -17.42
N THR A 56 19.36 -9.81 -17.70
CA THR A 56 19.31 -8.43 -18.20
C THR A 56 18.96 -7.43 -17.09
N SER A 57 18.34 -7.89 -16.00
CA SER A 57 17.93 -7.01 -14.91
C SER A 57 19.10 -6.61 -14.00
N LYS A 58 19.25 -5.30 -13.80
CA LYS A 58 20.17 -4.73 -12.81
C LYS A 58 19.38 -4.41 -11.55
N TYR A 59 19.83 -4.94 -10.41
CA TYR A 59 19.23 -4.62 -9.11
C TYR A 59 19.23 -3.10 -8.87
N LYS A 60 18.06 -2.58 -8.52
CA LYS A 60 17.87 -1.21 -8.04
C LYS A 60 16.91 -1.29 -6.84
N PRO A 61 17.20 -0.63 -5.71
CA PRO A 61 16.26 -0.57 -4.59
C PRO A 61 14.88 -0.06 -5.04
N GLY A 62 13.82 -0.72 -4.58
CA GLY A 62 12.43 -0.39 -4.94
C GLY A 62 12.01 -0.84 -6.34
N LYS A 63 12.78 -1.71 -7.02
CA LYS A 63 12.49 -2.17 -8.39
C LYS A 63 12.83 -3.65 -8.58
N TYR A 64 11.96 -4.39 -9.28
CA TYR A 64 12.19 -5.77 -9.73
C TYR A 64 11.81 -5.90 -11.20
N GLY A 65 12.79 -5.72 -12.10
CA GLY A 65 12.48 -5.72 -13.53
C GLY A 65 11.75 -4.44 -13.91
N GLU A 66 10.51 -4.50 -14.40
CA GLU A 66 9.64 -3.36 -14.66
C GLU A 66 8.77 -2.97 -13.47
N ASP A 67 8.58 -3.87 -12.52
CA ASP A 67 7.87 -3.59 -11.29
C ASP A 67 8.63 -2.60 -10.40
N SER A 68 7.89 -1.75 -9.71
CA SER A 68 8.41 -0.90 -8.65
C SER A 68 7.53 -0.95 -7.40
N TRP A 69 8.13 -0.66 -6.26
CA TRP A 69 7.43 -0.64 -4.98
C TRP A 69 8.00 0.42 -4.04
N PHE A 70 7.20 0.80 -3.04
CA PHE A 70 7.67 1.55 -1.89
C PHE A 70 6.93 1.13 -0.61
N LYS A 71 7.58 1.37 0.53
CA LYS A 71 6.93 1.33 1.84
C LYS A 71 7.48 2.47 2.68
N THR A 72 6.61 3.20 3.35
CA THR A 72 7.04 4.32 4.19
C THR A 72 6.07 4.56 5.34
N SER A 73 6.51 5.30 6.35
CA SER A 73 5.75 5.53 7.58
C SER A 73 5.87 6.98 8.03
N THR A 74 4.79 7.49 8.60
CA THR A 74 4.70 8.79 9.27
C THR A 74 4.09 8.58 10.65
N THR A 75 4.06 9.62 11.48
CA THR A 75 3.40 9.57 12.80
C THR A 75 1.93 9.14 12.74
N ASN A 76 1.26 9.41 11.62
CA ASN A 76 -0.19 9.21 11.48
C ASN A 76 -0.57 8.11 10.48
N ALA A 77 0.36 7.58 9.70
CA ALA A 77 0.05 6.61 8.66
C ALA A 77 1.22 5.71 8.26
N ASP A 78 0.90 4.48 7.87
CA ASP A 78 1.80 3.60 7.09
C ASP A 78 1.30 3.48 5.66
N VAL A 79 2.20 3.53 4.69
CA VAL A 79 1.87 3.54 3.27
C VAL A 79 2.68 2.48 2.54
N LEU A 80 2.00 1.68 1.74
CA LEU A 80 2.56 0.64 0.88
C LEU A 80 2.13 0.93 -0.56
N GLY A 81 2.98 0.63 -1.53
CA GLY A 81 2.56 0.69 -2.92
C GLY A 81 3.40 -0.18 -3.84
N VAL A 82 2.75 -0.63 -4.92
CA VAL A 82 3.35 -1.35 -6.03
C VAL A 82 2.87 -0.75 -7.35
N ALA A 83 3.67 -0.89 -8.39
CA ALA A 83 3.34 -0.47 -9.74
C ALA A 83 4.05 -1.38 -10.74
N ASP A 84 3.33 -1.85 -11.76
CA ASP A 84 3.89 -2.62 -12.86
C ASP A 84 3.93 -1.75 -14.13
N GLY A 85 5.12 -1.62 -14.71
CA GLY A 85 5.37 -0.88 -15.94
C GLY A 85 5.05 -1.72 -17.17
N VAL A 86 4.15 -1.25 -18.03
CA VAL A 86 3.60 -2.05 -19.13
C VAL A 86 4.68 -2.45 -20.15
N GLY A 87 5.02 -3.74 -20.20
CA GLY A 87 6.15 -4.27 -20.96
C GLY A 87 6.13 -4.02 -22.48
N GLY A 88 4.97 -3.71 -23.07
CA GLY A 88 4.82 -3.45 -24.51
C GLY A 88 5.67 -2.30 -25.04
N TRP A 89 6.01 -1.34 -24.17
CA TRP A 89 6.86 -0.19 -24.49
C TRP A 89 8.30 -0.56 -24.87
N ARG A 90 8.81 -1.74 -24.47
CA ARG A 90 10.13 -2.22 -24.88
C ARG A 90 10.29 -2.30 -26.39
N ASN A 91 9.21 -2.60 -27.12
CA ASN A 91 9.21 -2.67 -28.59
C ASN A 91 9.48 -1.31 -29.26
N TYR A 92 9.33 -0.22 -28.51
CA TYR A 92 9.62 1.15 -28.94
C TYR A 92 10.94 1.69 -28.37
N GLY A 93 11.75 0.83 -27.74
CA GLY A 93 13.01 1.22 -27.10
C GLY A 93 12.84 2.03 -25.81
N ILE A 94 11.67 1.95 -25.17
CA ILE A 94 11.34 2.64 -23.93
C ILE A 94 11.43 1.63 -22.77
N ASP A 95 12.14 1.98 -21.68
CA ASP A 95 12.22 1.17 -20.45
C ASP A 95 10.95 1.38 -19.62
N PRO A 96 10.04 0.39 -19.55
CA PRO A 96 8.73 0.58 -18.89
C PRO A 96 8.88 0.75 -17.38
N GLY A 97 9.94 0.21 -16.80
CA GLY A 97 10.23 0.38 -15.39
C GLY A 97 10.80 1.75 -15.03
N GLU A 98 11.04 2.67 -15.97
CA GLU A 98 11.31 4.08 -15.61
C GLU A 98 10.04 4.77 -15.14
N PHE A 99 8.89 4.47 -15.77
CA PHE A 99 7.60 5.05 -15.44
C PHE A 99 7.11 4.60 -14.06
N SER A 100 7.04 3.28 -13.83
CA SER A 100 6.62 2.70 -12.54
C SER A 100 7.53 3.15 -11.40
N SER A 101 8.85 3.20 -11.63
CA SER A 101 9.82 3.62 -10.62
C SER A 101 9.69 5.08 -10.24
N PHE A 102 9.45 5.96 -11.21
CA PHE A 102 9.19 7.36 -10.92
C PHE A 102 7.91 7.53 -10.10
N LEU A 103 6.83 6.84 -10.49
CA LEU A 103 5.55 6.91 -9.80
C LEU A 103 5.68 6.49 -8.32
N MET A 104 6.31 5.35 -8.04
CA MET A 104 6.45 4.85 -6.66
C MET A 104 7.37 5.73 -5.80
N LYS A 105 8.50 6.21 -6.34
CA LYS A 105 9.42 7.10 -5.61
C LYS A 105 8.79 8.46 -5.30
N THR A 106 8.01 8.99 -6.23
CA THR A 106 7.33 10.27 -6.04
C THR A 106 6.19 10.11 -5.03
N CYS A 107 5.42 9.02 -5.08
CA CYS A 107 4.46 8.67 -4.02
C CYS A 107 5.14 8.60 -2.64
N GLU A 108 6.24 7.85 -2.51
CA GLU A 108 7.00 7.75 -1.26
C GLU A 108 7.39 9.13 -0.71
N ARG A 109 7.92 10.01 -1.56
CA ARG A 109 8.29 11.37 -1.18
C ARG A 109 7.09 12.21 -0.75
N LEU A 110 5.98 12.12 -1.49
CA LEU A 110 4.77 12.93 -1.25
C LEU A 110 4.06 12.57 0.05
N VAL A 111 4.22 11.34 0.57
CA VAL A 111 3.70 10.95 1.90
C VAL A 111 4.27 11.82 3.03
N HIS A 112 5.49 12.35 2.86
CA HIS A 112 6.15 13.21 3.85
C HIS A 112 5.88 14.70 3.66
N CYS A 113 5.06 15.09 2.68
CA CYS A 113 4.67 16.47 2.47
C CYS A 113 3.50 16.89 3.37
N VAL A 114 3.42 18.18 3.70
CA VAL A 114 2.40 18.76 4.61
C VAL A 114 0.96 18.50 4.14
N ASN A 115 0.75 18.34 2.84
CA ASN A 115 -0.57 18.16 2.23
C ASN A 115 -0.97 16.68 2.09
N PHE A 116 -0.20 15.74 2.63
CA PHE A 116 -0.54 14.32 2.58
C PHE A 116 -1.85 14.06 3.34
N ASN A 117 -2.86 13.54 2.64
CA ASN A 117 -4.13 13.13 3.23
C ASN A 117 -4.21 11.60 3.25
N PRO A 118 -4.11 10.95 4.43
CA PRO A 118 -4.11 9.50 4.52
C PRO A 118 -5.45 8.84 4.16
N GLN A 119 -6.53 9.61 4.00
CA GLN A 119 -7.85 9.10 3.60
C GLN A 119 -8.08 9.14 2.08
N ARG A 120 -7.14 9.72 1.31
CA ARG A 120 -7.28 9.89 -0.15
C ARG A 120 -6.02 9.43 -0.90
N PRO A 121 -5.71 8.13 -0.90
CA PRO A 121 -4.55 7.57 -1.64
C PRO A 121 -4.60 7.87 -3.14
N VAL A 122 -5.79 8.03 -3.73
CA VAL A 122 -5.95 8.46 -5.14
C VAL A 122 -5.25 9.81 -5.41
N ASN A 123 -5.24 10.73 -4.45
CA ASN A 123 -4.53 12.00 -4.60
C ASN A 123 -3.01 11.79 -4.64
N LEU A 124 -2.49 10.77 -3.95
CA LEU A 124 -1.07 10.44 -3.99
C LEU A 124 -0.64 10.01 -5.40
N LEU A 125 -1.44 9.12 -6.02
CA LEU A 125 -1.25 8.71 -7.41
C LEU A 125 -1.41 9.89 -8.38
N ALA A 126 -2.45 10.71 -8.20
CA ALA A 126 -2.71 11.86 -9.05
C ALA A 126 -1.56 12.88 -9.02
N TYR A 127 -1.10 13.27 -7.84
CA TYR A 127 0.03 14.21 -7.71
C TYR A 127 1.33 13.61 -8.25
N SER A 128 1.58 12.33 -7.99
CA SER A 128 2.74 11.65 -8.53
C SER A 128 2.73 11.58 -10.05
N TYR A 129 1.56 11.36 -10.66
CA TYR A 129 1.40 11.35 -12.10
C TYR A 129 1.53 12.76 -12.70
N CYS A 130 0.94 13.78 -12.07
CA CYS A 130 1.14 15.18 -12.47
C CYS A 130 2.63 15.55 -12.50
N GLU A 131 3.40 15.22 -11.46
CA GLU A 131 4.85 15.50 -11.46
C GLU A 131 5.62 14.71 -12.53
N LEU A 132 5.16 13.52 -12.90
CA LEU A 132 5.73 12.73 -14.00
C LEU A 132 5.53 13.44 -15.34
N LEU A 133 4.31 13.93 -15.59
CA LEU A 133 3.94 14.65 -16.81
C LEU A 133 4.70 15.98 -16.96
N GLU A 134 5.09 16.60 -15.85
CA GLU A 134 5.81 17.88 -15.83
C GLU A 134 7.34 17.74 -15.91
N GLN A 135 7.89 16.52 -16.00
CA GLN A 135 9.33 16.31 -16.10
C GLN A 135 9.92 16.94 -17.36
N LYS A 136 10.99 17.73 -17.20
CA LYS A 136 11.73 18.34 -18.31
C LYS A 136 12.25 17.30 -19.32
N LYS A 137 12.66 16.14 -18.82
CA LYS A 137 12.96 14.96 -19.62
C LYS A 137 11.74 14.03 -19.52
N PRO A 138 10.94 13.86 -20.59
CA PRO A 138 9.76 13.01 -20.55
C PRO A 138 10.11 11.57 -20.13
N ILE A 139 9.33 11.02 -19.20
CA ILE A 139 9.40 9.63 -18.79
C ILE A 139 8.29 8.91 -19.54
N LEU A 140 8.63 8.42 -20.73
CA LEU A 140 7.67 7.77 -21.62
C LEU A 140 7.33 6.38 -21.09
N GLY A 141 6.10 5.93 -21.35
CA GLY A 141 5.64 4.61 -20.95
C GLY A 141 4.26 4.65 -20.32
N SER A 142 3.92 3.56 -19.63
CA SER A 142 2.71 3.47 -18.84
C SER A 142 2.88 2.47 -17.70
N SER A 143 2.00 2.55 -16.71
CA SER A 143 2.07 1.70 -15.51
C SER A 143 0.70 1.52 -14.88
N THR A 144 0.49 0.34 -14.30
CA THR A 144 -0.52 0.12 -13.26
C THR A 144 -0.02 0.68 -11.93
N ALA A 145 -0.89 0.82 -10.93
CA ALA A 145 -0.47 1.19 -9.59
C ALA A 145 -1.50 0.77 -8.51
N CYS A 146 -1.02 0.24 -7.40
CA CYS A 146 -1.82 -0.04 -6.21
C CYS A 146 -1.18 0.62 -4.99
N VAL A 147 -1.93 1.43 -4.25
CA VAL A 147 -1.46 2.11 -3.03
C VAL A 147 -2.42 1.87 -1.88
N LEU A 148 -1.88 1.50 -0.72
CA LEU A 148 -2.61 1.31 0.53
C LEU A 148 -2.06 2.24 1.61
N VAL A 149 -2.96 2.91 2.32
CA VAL A 149 -2.64 3.80 3.44
C VAL A 149 -3.40 3.34 4.69
N LEU A 150 -2.68 2.88 5.71
CA LEU A 150 -3.24 2.72 7.05
C LEU A 150 -3.25 4.06 7.76
N ASN A 151 -4.43 4.60 8.04
CA ASN A 151 -4.58 5.74 8.93
C ASN A 151 -4.60 5.26 10.39
N ARG A 152 -3.57 5.63 11.14
CA ARG A 152 -3.35 5.20 12.53
C ARG A 152 -4.34 5.81 13.52
N GLU A 153 -4.98 6.94 13.18
CA GLU A 153 -5.92 7.64 14.06
C GLU A 153 -7.28 6.93 14.10
N ASN A 154 -7.77 6.46 12.95
CA ASN A 154 -9.08 5.83 12.82
C ASN A 154 -9.01 4.31 12.53
N SER A 155 -7.81 3.71 12.54
CA SER A 155 -7.61 2.27 12.33
C SER A 155 -8.25 1.77 11.02
N THR A 156 -8.15 2.57 9.97
CA THR A 156 -8.77 2.29 8.66
C THR A 156 -7.69 2.29 7.59
N VAL A 157 -7.73 1.29 6.72
CA VAL A 157 -6.95 1.26 5.48
C VAL A 157 -7.77 1.89 4.37
N TYR A 158 -7.15 2.78 3.61
CA TYR A 158 -7.68 3.38 2.39
C TYR A 158 -6.83 2.91 1.21
N THR A 159 -7.47 2.55 0.10
CA THR A 159 -6.79 2.03 -1.08
C THR A 159 -7.09 2.85 -2.32
N ALA A 160 -6.17 2.85 -3.28
CA ALA A 160 -6.39 3.26 -4.66
C ALA A 160 -5.67 2.28 -5.58
N ASN A 161 -6.41 1.62 -6.47
CA ASN A 161 -5.88 0.65 -7.42
C ASN A 161 -6.24 1.07 -8.85
N ILE A 162 -5.25 1.14 -9.74
CA ILE A 162 -5.43 1.31 -11.18
C ILE A 162 -4.74 0.18 -11.94
N GLY A 163 -5.52 -0.62 -12.65
CA GLY A 163 -5.03 -1.78 -13.41
C GLY A 163 -5.23 -3.12 -12.70
N ASP A 164 -4.32 -4.06 -12.92
CA ASP A 164 -4.35 -5.46 -12.45
C ASP A 164 -3.21 -5.83 -11.46
N SER A 165 -2.43 -4.83 -11.02
CA SER A 165 -1.89 -4.88 -9.66
C SER A 165 -3.03 -4.89 -8.64
N GLY A 166 -2.74 -5.22 -7.38
CA GLY A 166 -3.82 -5.32 -6.40
C GLY A 166 -3.42 -5.66 -4.99
N PHE A 167 -4.44 -5.92 -4.18
CA PHE A 167 -4.29 -6.34 -2.79
C PHE A 167 -5.29 -7.41 -2.37
N MET A 168 -4.93 -8.13 -1.32
CA MET A 168 -5.77 -9.13 -0.64
C MET A 168 -5.58 -8.98 0.87
N VAL A 169 -6.68 -9.02 1.62
CA VAL A 169 -6.69 -8.93 3.08
C VAL A 169 -7.29 -10.20 3.65
N VAL A 170 -6.52 -10.86 4.52
CA VAL A 170 -6.89 -12.11 5.17
C VAL A 170 -7.07 -11.88 6.66
N ARG A 171 -8.17 -12.41 7.20
CA ARG A 171 -8.52 -12.35 8.63
C ARG A 171 -9.27 -13.62 9.00
N GLN A 172 -8.83 -14.28 10.08
CA GLN A 172 -9.43 -15.52 10.59
C GLN A 172 -9.52 -16.61 9.52
N GLY A 173 -8.51 -16.70 8.65
CA GLY A 173 -8.42 -17.69 7.59
C GLY A 173 -9.33 -17.43 6.38
N GLU A 174 -9.95 -16.25 6.28
CA GLU A 174 -10.86 -15.88 5.20
C GLU A 174 -10.38 -14.60 4.50
N ILE A 175 -10.66 -14.48 3.20
CA ILE A 175 -10.43 -13.25 2.44
C ILE A 175 -11.57 -12.27 2.77
N ILE A 176 -11.25 -11.19 3.48
CA ILE A 176 -12.24 -10.18 3.88
C ILE A 176 -12.34 -9.02 2.89
N HIS A 177 -11.24 -8.69 2.21
CA HIS A 177 -11.18 -7.67 1.17
C HIS A 177 -10.18 -8.09 0.09
N LYS A 178 -10.49 -7.76 -1.16
CA LYS A 178 -9.62 -7.99 -2.32
C LYS A 178 -9.93 -6.90 -3.35
N SER A 179 -8.91 -6.44 -4.07
CA SER A 179 -9.11 -5.58 -5.25
C SER A 179 -9.67 -6.38 -6.43
N GLU A 180 -10.53 -5.76 -7.21
CA GLU A 180 -10.93 -6.26 -8.53
C GLU A 180 -9.94 -5.76 -9.59
N GLU A 181 -9.59 -6.63 -10.55
CA GLU A 181 -8.74 -6.26 -11.68
C GLU A 181 -9.48 -5.29 -12.62
N GLN A 182 -8.82 -4.20 -13.01
CA GLN A 182 -9.36 -3.23 -13.95
C GLN A 182 -8.72 -3.40 -15.32
N GLN A 183 -9.49 -3.85 -16.31
CA GLN A 183 -9.01 -4.09 -17.66
C GLN A 183 -9.98 -3.52 -18.71
N HIS A 184 -9.44 -3.00 -19.81
CA HIS A 184 -10.22 -2.57 -20.99
C HIS A 184 -10.69 -3.78 -21.80
N TYR A 185 -9.85 -4.80 -21.87
CA TYR A 185 -10.08 -6.13 -22.42
C TYR A 185 -9.02 -7.08 -21.83
N PHE A 186 -9.17 -8.39 -22.05
CA PHE A 186 -8.30 -9.41 -21.44
C PHE A 186 -6.81 -9.05 -21.55
N ASN A 187 -6.12 -9.05 -20.40
CA ASN A 187 -4.67 -8.77 -20.29
C ASN A 187 -4.29 -7.39 -20.86
N THR A 188 -5.17 -6.40 -20.74
CA THR A 188 -4.90 -4.99 -21.05
C THR A 188 -5.45 -4.11 -19.93
N PRO A 189 -4.62 -3.86 -18.91
CA PRO A 189 -5.05 -3.14 -17.73
C PRO A 189 -5.33 -1.67 -18.00
N PHE A 190 -6.15 -1.09 -17.12
CA PHE A 190 -6.17 0.34 -16.91
C PHE A 190 -4.77 0.81 -16.51
N GLN A 191 -4.33 1.93 -17.07
CA GLN A 191 -2.94 2.37 -16.94
C GLN A 191 -2.80 3.88 -17.08
N LEU A 192 -1.93 4.45 -16.25
CA LEU A 192 -1.46 5.82 -16.41
C LEU A 192 -0.38 5.84 -17.49
N SER A 193 -0.41 6.81 -18.41
CA SER A 193 0.43 6.74 -19.62
C SER A 193 0.92 8.09 -20.10
N LEU A 194 2.19 8.16 -20.48
CA LEU A 194 2.78 9.25 -21.24
C LEU A 194 3.37 8.68 -22.54
N PRO A 195 2.61 8.71 -23.66
CA PRO A 195 3.09 8.21 -24.93
C PRO A 195 4.11 9.16 -25.57
N PRO A 196 4.98 8.66 -26.47
CA PRO A 196 5.81 9.50 -27.32
C PRO A 196 4.97 10.50 -28.11
N PRO A 197 5.51 11.69 -28.46
CA PRO A 197 4.82 12.66 -29.30
C PRO A 197 4.28 12.01 -30.59
N GLY A 198 3.04 12.35 -30.94
CA GLY A 198 2.36 11.82 -32.14
C GLY A 198 1.73 10.43 -31.99
N HIS A 199 1.90 9.74 -30.86
CA HIS A 199 1.36 8.38 -30.64
C HIS A 199 0.14 8.33 -29.71
N GLY A 200 -0.32 9.48 -29.18
CA GLY A 200 -1.37 9.54 -28.16
C GLY A 200 -2.74 8.99 -28.58
N HIS A 201 -3.07 8.97 -29.86
CA HIS A 201 -4.38 8.46 -30.33
C HIS A 201 -4.52 6.93 -30.25
N ASN A 202 -3.41 6.20 -30.15
CA ASN A 202 -3.39 4.74 -30.19
C ASN A 202 -2.95 4.12 -28.86
N VAL A 203 -2.87 4.92 -27.79
CA VAL A 203 -2.38 4.49 -26.48
C VAL A 203 -3.46 4.73 -25.45
N LEU A 204 -3.75 3.69 -24.67
CA LEU A 204 -4.64 3.80 -23.51
C LEU A 204 -3.99 4.71 -22.47
N SER A 205 -4.74 5.70 -21.97
CA SER A 205 -4.28 6.64 -20.96
C SER A 205 -5.47 6.97 -20.06
N ASP A 206 -5.51 6.29 -18.91
CA ASP A 206 -6.57 6.46 -17.94
C ASP A 206 -6.26 7.61 -16.98
N SER A 207 -7.32 8.19 -16.40
CA SER A 207 -7.17 9.19 -15.35
C SER A 207 -6.84 8.51 -14.02
N PRO A 208 -6.03 9.12 -13.13
CA PRO A 208 -5.96 8.69 -11.73
C PRO A 208 -7.33 8.58 -11.05
N ASP A 209 -8.32 9.37 -11.48
CA ASP A 209 -9.70 9.31 -10.96
C ASP A 209 -10.44 8.01 -11.35
N SER A 210 -9.92 7.25 -12.32
CA SER A 210 -10.43 5.92 -12.67
C SER A 210 -9.98 4.83 -11.69
N ALA A 211 -9.07 5.13 -10.77
CA ALA A 211 -8.62 4.18 -9.77
C ALA A 211 -9.79 3.73 -8.88
N ASP A 212 -9.94 2.42 -8.70
CA ASP A 212 -10.89 1.88 -7.72
C ASP A 212 -10.40 2.19 -6.30
N THR A 213 -11.31 2.61 -5.44
CA THR A 213 -10.98 3.01 -4.07
C THR A 213 -11.84 2.26 -3.07
N LEU A 214 -11.19 1.69 -2.04
CA LEU A 214 -11.85 1.00 -0.96
C LEU A 214 -11.38 1.58 0.38
N SER A 215 -12.24 1.51 1.40
CA SER A 215 -11.81 1.74 2.77
C SER A 215 -12.42 0.71 3.71
N PHE A 216 -11.62 0.24 4.68
CA PHE A 216 -12.05 -0.78 5.64
C PHE A 216 -11.27 -0.68 6.95
N SER A 217 -11.95 -0.99 8.06
CA SER A 217 -11.32 -1.01 9.38
C SER A 217 -10.48 -2.27 9.57
N VAL A 218 -9.28 -2.08 10.12
CA VAL A 218 -8.35 -3.17 10.42
C VAL A 218 -8.46 -3.64 11.86
N LYS A 219 -8.03 -4.87 12.10
CA LYS A 219 -7.87 -5.49 13.42
C LYS A 219 -6.44 -5.98 13.56
N GLU A 220 -5.99 -6.10 14.80
CA GLU A 220 -4.72 -6.75 15.11
C GLU A 220 -4.68 -8.15 14.51
N GLY A 221 -3.56 -8.49 13.86
CA GLY A 221 -3.35 -9.78 13.20
C GLY A 221 -3.84 -9.88 11.77
N ASP A 222 -4.57 -8.88 11.24
CA ASP A 222 -4.91 -8.84 9.81
C ASP A 222 -3.65 -8.93 8.95
N VAL A 223 -3.71 -9.75 7.90
CA VAL A 223 -2.62 -9.92 6.92
C VAL A 223 -3.02 -9.24 5.62
N ILE A 224 -2.13 -8.42 5.07
CA ILE A 224 -2.35 -7.66 3.84
C ILE A 224 -1.24 -8.02 2.86
N LEU A 225 -1.64 -8.60 1.73
CA LEU A 225 -0.81 -8.79 0.56
C LEU A 225 -1.08 -7.66 -0.42
N VAL A 226 -0.05 -6.96 -0.88
CA VAL A 226 -0.08 -6.03 -2.01
C VAL A 226 0.91 -6.55 -3.04
N ALA A 227 0.47 -6.74 -4.28
CA ALA A 227 1.30 -7.40 -5.29
C ALA A 227 0.98 -6.92 -6.71
N THR A 228 1.91 -7.18 -7.62
CA THR A 228 1.71 -7.01 -9.06
C THR A 228 1.04 -8.26 -9.66
N ASP A 229 0.57 -8.15 -10.91
CA ASP A 229 -0.11 -9.23 -11.63
C ASP A 229 0.75 -10.49 -11.75
N GLY A 230 2.08 -10.37 -11.79
CA GLY A 230 3.01 -11.51 -11.78
C GLY A 230 2.78 -12.51 -10.63
N VAL A 231 2.14 -12.08 -9.54
CA VAL A 231 1.63 -12.97 -8.47
C VAL A 231 0.23 -13.48 -8.79
N PHE A 232 -0.73 -12.59 -9.02
CA PHE A 232 -2.16 -12.94 -9.17
C PHE A 232 -2.45 -13.80 -10.40
N ASP A 233 -1.70 -13.62 -11.48
CA ASP A 233 -1.79 -14.40 -12.71
C ASP A 233 -1.25 -15.82 -12.57
N ASN A 234 -0.37 -16.06 -11.60
CA ASN A 234 0.40 -17.29 -11.47
C ASN A 234 0.06 -18.11 -10.22
N VAL A 235 -0.44 -17.50 -9.14
CA VAL A 235 -0.75 -18.22 -7.90
C VAL A 235 -2.26 -18.30 -7.70
N PRO A 236 -2.84 -19.53 -7.68
CA PRO A 236 -4.24 -19.71 -7.35
C PRO A 236 -4.61 -19.07 -6.02
N GLU A 237 -5.77 -18.39 -5.98
CA GLU A 237 -6.26 -17.69 -4.80
C GLU A 237 -6.28 -18.56 -3.54
N ARG A 238 -6.65 -19.85 -3.67
CA ARG A 238 -6.63 -20.80 -2.57
C ARG A 238 -5.23 -20.98 -1.97
N LEU A 239 -4.19 -21.04 -2.80
CA LEU A 239 -2.80 -21.17 -2.32
C LEU A 239 -2.33 -19.89 -1.66
N LEU A 240 -2.72 -18.72 -2.18
CA LEU A 240 -2.46 -17.44 -1.50
C LEU A 240 -3.08 -17.44 -0.10
N LEU A 241 -4.37 -17.79 0.01
CA LEU A 241 -5.06 -17.86 1.30
C LEU A 241 -4.40 -18.84 2.28
N ASP A 242 -4.05 -20.04 1.80
CA ASP A 242 -3.41 -21.08 2.61
C ASP A 242 -2.05 -20.64 3.16
N VAL A 243 -1.30 -19.81 2.44
CA VAL A 243 -0.02 -19.26 2.90
C VAL A 243 -0.22 -18.06 3.82
N LEU A 244 -1.15 -17.16 3.49
CA LEU A 244 -1.38 -15.92 4.24
C LEU A 244 -1.99 -16.18 5.62
N LYS A 245 -2.88 -17.16 5.77
CA LYS A 245 -3.50 -17.50 7.06
C LYS A 245 -2.47 -17.92 8.12
N GLU A 246 -1.36 -18.54 7.72
CA GLU A 246 -0.27 -18.94 8.62
C GLU A 246 0.51 -17.73 9.16
N CYS A 247 0.29 -16.53 8.60
CA CYS A 247 0.93 -15.28 9.01
C CYS A 247 0.07 -14.40 9.90
N GLU A 248 -1.17 -14.81 10.20
CA GLU A 248 -2.04 -14.02 11.07
C GLU A 248 -1.40 -13.81 12.45
N GLY A 249 -1.36 -12.55 12.89
CA GLY A 249 -0.74 -12.18 14.16
C GLY A 249 0.79 -12.24 14.21
N VAL A 250 1.47 -12.57 13.11
CA VAL A 250 2.94 -12.56 13.07
C VAL A 250 3.46 -11.13 13.13
N THR A 251 4.14 -10.75 14.20
CA THR A 251 4.78 -9.42 14.33
C THR A 251 6.30 -9.47 14.18
N ASP A 252 6.88 -10.67 14.05
CA ASP A 252 8.31 -10.88 13.78
C ASP A 252 8.61 -10.66 12.29
N PRO A 253 9.37 -9.60 11.91
CA PRO A 253 9.67 -9.30 10.52
C PRO A 253 10.42 -10.42 9.81
N VAL A 254 11.21 -11.25 10.53
CA VAL A 254 11.97 -12.34 9.92
C VAL A 254 11.02 -13.43 9.43
N LYS A 255 10.05 -13.83 10.26
CA LYS A 255 9.02 -14.81 9.87
C LYS A 255 8.15 -14.27 8.74
N LEU A 256 7.75 -13.01 8.82
CA LEU A 256 6.97 -12.37 7.76
C LEU A 256 7.74 -12.33 6.43
N GLN A 257 9.05 -12.02 6.48
CA GLN A 257 9.92 -12.03 5.29
C GLN A 257 10.05 -13.43 4.68
N MET A 258 10.13 -14.48 5.51
CA MET A 258 10.13 -15.87 5.00
C MET A 258 8.87 -16.18 4.21
N THR A 259 7.70 -15.72 4.68
CA THR A 259 6.45 -15.90 3.91
C THR A 259 6.45 -15.10 2.62
N ALA A 260 6.88 -13.83 2.64
CA ALA A 260 6.99 -13.05 1.42
C ALA A 260 7.92 -13.71 0.37
N ASN A 261 9.02 -14.31 0.84
CA ASN A 261 9.92 -15.09 -0.02
C ASN A 261 9.22 -16.34 -0.58
N SER A 262 8.45 -17.07 0.23
CA SER A 262 7.69 -18.24 -0.23
C SER A 262 6.64 -17.87 -1.27
N LEU A 263 5.91 -16.78 -1.09
CA LEU A 263 4.94 -16.27 -2.06
C LEU A 263 5.60 -15.89 -3.38
N ALA A 264 6.67 -15.09 -3.34
CA ALA A 264 7.37 -14.66 -4.54
C ALA A 264 8.03 -15.84 -5.28
N LEU A 265 8.60 -16.81 -4.54
CA LEU A 265 9.20 -18.01 -5.13
C LEU A 265 8.13 -18.92 -5.75
N MET A 266 6.98 -19.08 -5.09
CA MET A 266 5.86 -19.84 -5.62
C MET A 266 5.34 -19.22 -6.92
N ALA A 267 5.09 -17.91 -6.92
CA ALA A 267 4.69 -17.18 -8.12
C ALA A 267 5.70 -17.37 -9.26
N ARG A 268 7.00 -17.27 -8.96
CA ARG A 268 8.05 -17.49 -9.94
C ARG A 268 8.08 -18.91 -10.46
N SER A 269 8.03 -19.92 -9.60
CA SER A 269 8.07 -21.31 -10.04
C SER A 269 6.88 -21.65 -10.93
N LEU A 270 5.67 -21.21 -10.56
CA LEU A 270 4.46 -21.43 -11.33
C LEU A 270 4.44 -20.64 -12.64
N SER A 271 5.06 -19.45 -12.68
CA SER A 271 5.09 -18.62 -13.89
C SER A 271 5.89 -19.24 -15.04
N PHE A 272 6.86 -20.09 -14.73
CA PHE A 272 7.67 -20.81 -15.73
C PHE A 272 7.23 -22.28 -15.96
N ASP A 273 6.17 -22.75 -15.31
CA ASP A 273 5.62 -24.09 -15.54
C ASP A 273 4.69 -24.06 -16.76
N SER A 274 5.07 -24.73 -17.85
CA SER A 274 4.30 -24.75 -19.11
C SER A 274 3.05 -25.61 -19.07
N GLU A 275 2.97 -26.57 -18.14
CA GLU A 275 1.86 -27.53 -18.02
C GLU A 275 0.83 -27.08 -16.98
N PHE A 276 1.20 -26.12 -16.13
CA PHE A 276 0.34 -25.58 -15.09
C PHE A 276 -0.81 -24.75 -15.66
N MET A 277 -2.04 -25.03 -15.24
CA MET A 277 -3.20 -24.18 -15.55
C MET A 277 -3.27 -23.01 -14.56
N SER A 278 -2.48 -21.97 -14.87
CA SER A 278 -2.43 -20.73 -14.09
C SER A 278 -3.77 -19.97 -14.09
N PRO A 279 -4.02 -19.12 -13.07
CA PRO A 279 -5.12 -18.15 -13.10
C PRO A 279 -5.21 -17.39 -14.43
N PHE A 280 -4.08 -16.92 -14.95
CA PHE A 280 -3.99 -16.29 -16.26
C PHE A 280 -4.49 -17.20 -17.39
N ALA A 281 -3.96 -18.43 -17.50
CA ALA A 281 -4.34 -19.35 -18.57
C ALA A 281 -5.83 -19.75 -18.49
N ILE A 282 -6.37 -19.89 -17.28
CA ILE A 282 -7.80 -20.12 -17.06
C ILE A 282 -8.61 -18.92 -17.55
N ASN A 283 -8.19 -17.69 -17.21
CA ASN A 283 -8.88 -16.47 -17.62
C ASN A 283 -8.79 -16.22 -19.14
N ALA A 284 -7.63 -16.52 -19.75
CA ALA A 284 -7.43 -16.49 -21.19
C ALA A 284 -8.43 -17.40 -21.92
N ARG A 285 -8.61 -18.63 -21.43
CA ARG A 285 -9.58 -19.59 -22.01
C ARG A 285 -11.02 -19.12 -21.88
N ARG A 286 -11.38 -18.48 -20.76
CA ARG A 286 -12.71 -17.84 -20.59
C ARG A 286 -12.94 -16.72 -21.60
N ASN A 287 -11.86 -16.09 -22.06
CA ASN A 287 -11.86 -15.08 -23.13
C ASN A 287 -11.59 -15.68 -24.53
N ASN A 288 -11.81 -16.99 -24.71
CA ASN A 288 -11.63 -17.71 -25.99
C ASN A 288 -10.19 -17.71 -26.54
N ILE A 289 -9.18 -17.48 -25.68
CA ILE A 289 -7.77 -17.57 -26.02
C ILE A 289 -7.24 -18.91 -25.51
N ASN A 290 -6.73 -19.75 -26.43
CA ASN A 290 -6.16 -21.03 -26.04
C ASN A 290 -4.77 -20.84 -25.43
N ALA A 291 -4.70 -20.79 -24.09
CA ALA A 291 -3.46 -20.69 -23.33
C ALA A 291 -3.31 -21.87 -22.35
N THR A 292 -2.05 -22.18 -22.01
CA THR A 292 -1.58 -23.14 -21.00
C THR A 292 -0.31 -22.59 -20.37
N GLY A 293 0.01 -23.07 -19.18
CA GLY A 293 1.21 -22.69 -18.45
C GLY A 293 1.03 -21.43 -17.60
N GLY A 294 2.09 -21.10 -16.87
CA GLY A 294 2.25 -19.80 -16.23
C GLY A 294 2.45 -18.66 -17.22
N LYS A 295 2.38 -17.44 -16.70
CA LYS A 295 2.72 -16.18 -17.40
C LYS A 295 4.03 -15.67 -16.80
N PRO A 296 5.20 -15.90 -17.45
CA PRO A 296 6.46 -15.36 -16.97
C PRO A 296 6.40 -13.85 -16.86
N ASP A 297 6.54 -13.33 -15.64
CA ASP A 297 6.47 -11.90 -15.37
C ASP A 297 7.44 -11.41 -14.30
N ASP A 298 7.56 -10.09 -14.20
CA ASP A 298 8.13 -9.44 -13.03
C ASP A 298 7.21 -9.69 -11.83
N ILE A 299 7.81 -9.96 -10.66
CA ILE A 299 7.07 -10.39 -9.46
C ILE A 299 7.42 -9.46 -8.32
N THR A 300 6.41 -8.85 -7.72
CA THR A 300 6.55 -8.03 -6.52
C THR A 300 5.50 -8.40 -5.48
N VAL A 301 5.98 -8.69 -4.27
CA VAL A 301 5.18 -9.00 -3.08
C VAL A 301 5.55 -8.02 -1.98
N VAL A 302 4.60 -7.18 -1.57
CA VAL A 302 4.67 -6.40 -0.33
C VAL A 302 3.68 -7.03 0.65
N LEU A 303 4.21 -7.64 1.71
CA LEU A 303 3.41 -8.34 2.72
C LEU A 303 3.45 -7.55 4.03
N ALA A 304 2.29 -7.38 4.65
CA ALA A 304 2.16 -6.67 5.91
C ALA A 304 1.22 -7.39 6.88
N THR A 305 1.45 -7.19 8.17
CA THR A 305 0.56 -7.58 9.27
C THR A 305 0.22 -6.35 10.10
N VAL A 306 -1.02 -6.26 10.57
CA VAL A 306 -1.47 -5.18 11.46
C VAL A 306 -1.09 -5.53 12.91
N ALA A 307 -0.28 -4.69 13.53
CA ALA A 307 0.08 -4.74 14.94
C ALA A 307 -0.43 -3.50 15.67
N MET A 308 -0.59 -3.58 17.00
CA MET A 308 -1.11 -2.49 17.84
C MET A 308 0.01 -1.82 18.65
#